data_AF-A0ABD1BQD2-F1
#
_entry.id   AF-A0ABD1BQD2-F1
#
_cell.length_a   1.000
_cell.length_b   1.000
_cell.length_c   1.000
_cell.angle_alpha   90.00
_cell.angle_beta   90.00
_cell.angle_gamma   90.00
#
_symmetry.space_group_name_H-M   'P 1'
#
loop_
_entity.id
_entity.type
_entity.pdbx_description
1 polymer ?
#
loop_
_entity_poly.entity_id
_entity_poly.type
_entity_poly.pdbx_seq_one_letter_code
_entity_poly.pdbx_strand_id
1 'polypeptide(L)'
;MEKNSSPIIDIASLEIDSLRRIKRPKRFSDATAAAASNETNPFFTNAVFGFPQLPEEPPNRDWDLCRLCVRLPDGRRIQRNFRKSESVQLLWSFCYSQIDESERRKPFKLIQAFPGAYKTLHYGSNTTFDQSGLANSLVSVTWA
;
A
#
# COMPACT_ATOMS: atom_id res chain seq x y z
N MET A 1 -14.22 7.72 -54.59
CA MET A 1 -14.95 8.58 -53.64
C MET A 1 -15.97 7.68 -52.96
N GLU A 2 -15.62 6.84 -51.99
CA GLU A 2 -15.07 7.16 -50.65
C GLU A 2 -15.79 8.35 -49.99
N LYS A 3 -16.70 8.06 -49.04
CA LYS A 3 -16.49 8.34 -47.61
C LYS A 3 -17.59 7.70 -46.73
N ASN A 4 -17.29 6.51 -46.22
CA ASN A 4 -17.22 6.14 -44.80
C ASN A 4 -18.37 6.62 -43.91
N SER A 5 -19.39 5.78 -43.71
CA SER A 5 -20.34 5.89 -42.60
C SER A 5 -20.00 4.82 -41.56
N SER A 6 -19.37 5.24 -40.46
CA SER A 6 -19.16 4.39 -39.29
C SER A 6 -20.29 4.62 -38.30
N PRO A 7 -21.01 3.58 -37.83
CA PRO A 7 -21.93 3.75 -36.72
C PRO A 7 -21.15 3.86 -35.41
N ILE A 8 -21.57 4.84 -34.61
CA ILE A 8 -21.13 5.12 -33.24
C ILE A 8 -21.42 3.87 -32.38
N ILE A 9 -20.38 3.33 -31.74
CA ILE A 9 -20.50 2.16 -30.85
C ILE A 9 -20.60 2.69 -29.42
N ASP A 10 -21.74 2.45 -28.79
CA ASP A 10 -22.04 2.85 -27.42
C ASP A 10 -21.39 1.87 -26.43
N ILE A 11 -20.52 2.36 -25.54
CA ILE A 11 -19.60 1.56 -24.70
C ILE A 11 -20.32 0.89 -23.52
N ALA A 12 -21.58 1.24 -23.24
CA ALA A 12 -22.33 0.74 -22.10
C ALA A 12 -22.92 -0.69 -22.27
N SER A 13 -22.81 -1.33 -23.44
CA SER A 13 -23.45 -2.63 -23.71
C SER A 13 -22.55 -3.87 -23.53
N LEU A 14 -21.29 -3.73 -23.13
CA LEU A 14 -20.36 -4.87 -23.00
C LEU A 14 -20.25 -5.48 -21.59
N GLU A 15 -20.93 -4.94 -20.57
CA GLU A 15 -20.73 -5.39 -19.18
C GLU A 15 -21.71 -6.51 -18.72
N ILE A 16 -22.72 -6.90 -19.52
CA ILE A 16 -23.84 -7.71 -18.99
C ILE A 16 -23.83 -9.20 -19.43
N ASP A 17 -23.08 -9.60 -20.46
CA ASP A 17 -23.22 -10.95 -21.05
C ASP A 17 -22.24 -12.03 -20.56
N SER A 18 -21.33 -11.74 -19.63
CA SER A 18 -20.39 -12.77 -19.12
C SER A 18 -20.93 -13.62 -17.95
N LEU A 19 -22.15 -13.38 -17.47
CA LEU A 19 -22.68 -14.00 -16.24
C LEU A 19 -23.64 -15.19 -16.44
N ARG A 20 -23.77 -15.76 -17.65
CA ARG A 20 -24.75 -16.83 -17.88
C ARG A 20 -24.28 -17.93 -18.84
N ARG A 21 -23.29 -18.76 -18.44
CA ARG A 21 -23.12 -20.10 -19.06
C ARG A 21 -22.33 -21.13 -18.23
N ILE A 22 -22.99 -21.67 -17.21
CA ILE A 22 -23.23 -23.11 -16.95
C ILE A 22 -22.27 -24.14 -17.60
N LYS A 23 -21.62 -25.00 -16.80
CA LYS A 23 -21.82 -26.49 -16.81
C LYS A 23 -21.00 -27.26 -15.77
N ARG A 24 -21.72 -28.02 -14.93
CA ARG A 24 -21.25 -29.17 -14.11
C ARG A 24 -20.72 -30.31 -15.00
N PRO A 25 -19.79 -31.15 -14.51
CA PRO A 25 -20.14 -32.58 -14.39
C PRO A 25 -19.59 -33.34 -13.15
N LYS A 26 -20.44 -34.30 -12.73
CA LYS A 26 -20.31 -35.63 -12.08
C LYS A 26 -19.22 -35.98 -11.03
N ARG A 27 -19.73 -36.49 -9.89
CA ARG A 27 -19.11 -37.30 -8.82
C ARG A 27 -18.63 -38.68 -9.29
N PHE A 28 -17.51 -39.16 -8.73
CA PHE A 28 -17.32 -40.53 -8.21
C PHE A 28 -16.41 -40.50 -6.96
N SER A 29 -16.80 -41.30 -5.97
CA SER A 29 -16.22 -41.64 -4.64
C SER A 29 -14.86 -42.38 -4.76
N ASP A 30 -13.99 -42.62 -3.77
CA ASP A 30 -14.01 -42.65 -2.30
C ASP A 30 -12.54 -42.68 -1.74
N ALA A 31 -12.36 -42.42 -0.43
CA ALA A 31 -11.18 -42.65 0.44
C ALA A 31 -9.81 -41.98 0.10
N THR A 32 -9.23 -41.11 0.94
CA THR A 32 -8.71 -41.40 2.30
C THR A 32 -8.59 -40.11 3.11
N ALA A 33 -9.05 -40.16 4.37
CA ALA A 33 -9.01 -39.05 5.32
C ALA A 33 -7.79 -39.09 6.25
N ALA A 34 -7.44 -37.88 6.71
CA ALA A 34 -6.66 -37.47 7.89
C ALA A 34 -5.13 -37.29 7.72
N ALA A 35 -4.48 -36.24 8.22
CA ALA A 35 -4.85 -34.91 8.76
C ALA A 35 -3.53 -34.14 9.05
N ALA A 36 -3.64 -32.83 9.25
CA ALA A 36 -2.66 -31.84 9.80
C ALA A 36 -2.05 -30.90 8.72
N SER A 37 -2.70 -29.76 8.42
CA SER A 37 -2.57 -28.43 9.08
C SER A 37 -1.23 -27.75 8.70
N ASN A 38 -1.16 -26.67 7.93
CA ASN A 38 -1.77 -25.37 8.21
C ASN A 38 -1.66 -24.39 7.01
N GLU A 39 -2.77 -23.70 6.80
CA GLU A 39 -2.92 -22.26 6.50
C GLU A 39 -2.24 -21.68 5.25
N THR A 40 -3.07 -21.57 4.22
CA THR A 40 -3.00 -20.58 3.15
C THR A 40 -2.93 -19.17 3.76
N ASN A 41 -1.75 -18.55 3.77
CA ASN A 41 -1.65 -17.12 4.02
C ASN A 41 -1.58 -16.41 2.66
N PRO A 42 -2.66 -15.77 2.17
CA PRO A 42 -2.56 -14.90 1.03
C PRO A 42 -2.01 -13.57 1.53
N PHE A 43 -0.76 -13.56 2.00
CA PHE A 43 0.01 -12.34 1.93
C PHE A 43 0.04 -11.96 0.45
N PHE A 44 -0.08 -10.66 0.17
CA PHE A 44 0.10 -10.04 -1.14
C PHE A 44 -1.15 -9.89 -2.01
N THR A 45 -2.07 -9.03 -1.59
CA THR A 45 -2.77 -8.15 -2.53
C THR A 45 -2.89 -6.75 -1.95
N ASN A 46 -1.91 -5.88 -2.22
CA ASN A 46 -2.09 -4.44 -2.16
C ASN A 46 -1.47 -3.82 -3.42
N ALA A 47 -2.03 -4.18 -4.58
CA ALA A 47 -1.77 -3.51 -5.84
C ALA A 47 -2.89 -2.48 -6.08
N VAL A 48 -2.93 -1.45 -5.24
CA VAL A 48 -3.68 -0.23 -5.53
C VAL A 48 -2.77 0.92 -5.07
N PHE A 49 -2.14 1.57 -6.06
CA PHE A 49 -0.99 2.49 -5.96
C PHE A 49 0.35 1.79 -5.72
N GLY A 50 1.37 2.14 -6.53
CA GLY A 50 2.68 1.50 -6.60
C GLY A 50 3.58 1.70 -5.37
N PHE A 51 3.02 1.53 -4.19
CA PHE A 51 3.73 1.53 -2.92
C PHE A 51 4.52 0.22 -2.78
N PRO A 52 5.83 0.27 -2.46
CA PRO A 52 6.60 -0.93 -2.17
C PRO A 52 6.05 -1.64 -0.93
N GLN A 53 6.17 -2.97 -0.92
CA GLN A 53 5.79 -3.79 0.23
C GLN A 53 6.63 -3.41 1.46
N LEU A 54 5.97 -3.34 2.63
CA LEU A 54 6.64 -3.01 3.87
C LEU A 54 7.46 -4.23 4.36
N PRO A 55 8.79 -4.11 4.53
CA PRO A 55 9.58 -5.18 5.11
C PRO A 55 9.16 -5.40 6.57
N GLU A 56 9.45 -6.59 7.11
CA GLU A 56 9.26 -6.88 8.54
C GLU A 56 10.05 -5.88 9.39
N GLU A 57 9.50 -5.51 10.56
CA GLU A 57 10.17 -4.54 11.43
C GLU A 57 11.50 -5.13 11.94
N PRO A 58 12.63 -4.47 11.71
CA PRO A 58 13.92 -5.00 12.12
C PRO A 58 14.04 -5.04 13.66
N PRO A 59 14.71 -6.07 14.22
CA PRO A 59 14.88 -6.22 15.66
C PRO A 59 15.73 -5.07 16.21
N ASN A 60 15.35 -4.53 17.38
CA ASN A 60 15.89 -3.32 18.01
C ASN A 60 17.39 -3.37 18.42
N ARG A 61 18.18 -4.33 17.91
CA ARG A 61 19.59 -4.54 18.25
C ARG A 61 20.56 -4.04 17.17
N ASP A 62 20.06 -3.51 16.06
CA ASP A 62 20.88 -3.02 14.96
C ASP A 62 21.20 -1.51 15.10
N TRP A 63 22.48 -1.15 14.92
CA TRP A 63 22.95 0.26 14.96
C TRP A 63 22.52 1.07 13.72
N ASP A 64 22.10 0.36 12.66
CA ASP A 64 21.62 0.92 11.41
C ASP A 64 20.11 1.22 11.44
N LEU A 65 19.49 1.24 12.62
CA LEU A 65 18.07 1.55 12.77
C LEU A 65 17.81 3.03 12.93
N CYS A 66 16.67 3.44 12.41
CA CYS A 66 16.06 4.72 12.68
C CYS A 66 14.62 4.51 13.15
N ARG A 67 14.24 5.27 14.18
CA ARG A 67 12.90 5.21 14.75
C ARG A 67 12.07 6.36 14.21
N LEU A 68 11.02 6.07 13.47
CA LEU A 68 10.14 7.13 12.97
C LEU A 68 8.88 7.17 13.82
N CYS A 69 8.56 8.36 14.32
CA CYS A 69 7.26 8.64 14.91
C CYS A 69 6.39 9.33 13.86
N VAL A 70 5.19 8.81 13.63
CA VAL A 70 4.23 9.38 12.68
C VAL A 70 2.99 9.83 13.42
N ARG A 71 2.63 11.09 13.26
CA ARG A 71 1.33 11.63 13.64
C ARG A 71 0.36 11.44 12.48
N LEU A 72 -0.63 10.59 12.68
CA LEU A 72 -1.70 10.33 11.74
C LEU A 72 -2.74 11.47 11.76
N PRO A 73 -3.55 11.63 10.70
CA PRO A 73 -4.56 12.69 10.61
C PRO A 73 -5.72 12.49 11.60
N ASP A 74 -5.93 11.25 12.08
CA ASP A 74 -6.86 10.89 13.15
C ASP A 74 -6.39 11.37 14.56
N GLY A 75 -5.18 11.96 14.64
CA GLY A 75 -4.55 12.42 15.87
C GLY A 75 -3.72 11.37 16.59
N ARG A 76 -3.76 10.11 16.14
CA ARG A 76 -2.93 9.03 16.71
C ARG A 76 -1.46 9.25 16.40
N ARG A 77 -0.62 8.73 17.28
CA ARG A 77 0.83 8.64 17.07
C ARG A 77 1.21 7.17 17.00
N ILE A 78 1.85 6.81 15.91
CA ILE A 78 2.41 5.48 15.70
C ILE A 78 3.93 5.58 15.62
N GLN A 79 4.61 4.51 15.99
CA GLN A 79 6.06 4.44 15.94
C GLN A 79 6.45 3.14 15.27
N ARG A 80 7.46 3.21 14.39
CA ARG A 80 8.02 2.03 13.73
C ARG A 80 9.52 2.21 13.54
N ASN A 81 10.27 1.14 13.73
CA ASN A 81 11.68 1.12 13.38
C ASN A 81 11.85 0.77 11.89
N PHE A 82 12.76 1.48 11.23
CA PHE A 82 13.17 1.28 9.84
C PHE A 82 14.69 1.19 9.79
N ARG A 83 15.25 0.65 8.71
CA ARG A 83 16.71 0.73 8.49
C ARG A 83 17.06 2.10 7.90
N LYS A 84 18.16 2.71 8.29
CA LYS A 84 18.60 4.01 7.76
C LYS A 84 18.83 4.00 6.24
N SER A 85 19.21 2.83 5.73
CA SER A 85 19.41 2.53 4.30
C SER A 85 18.11 2.38 3.49
N GLU A 86 16.94 2.28 4.14
CA GLU A 86 15.65 2.16 3.46
C GLU A 86 15.20 3.49 2.83
N SER A 87 14.40 3.37 1.78
CA SER A 87 13.86 4.51 1.02
C SER A 87 12.70 5.18 1.74
N VAL A 88 12.60 6.51 1.59
CA VAL A 88 11.45 7.30 2.04
C VAL A 88 10.12 6.80 1.48
N GLN A 89 10.12 6.11 0.33
CA GLN A 89 8.92 5.48 -0.22
C GLN A 89 8.28 4.46 0.73
N LEU A 90 9.08 3.73 1.53
CA LEU A 90 8.55 2.78 2.50
C LEU A 90 7.76 3.47 3.62
N LEU A 91 8.17 4.68 4.02
CA LEU A 91 7.40 5.46 4.98
C LEU A 91 6.03 5.85 4.41
N TRP A 92 5.96 6.18 3.12
CA TRP A 92 4.69 6.45 2.45
C TRP A 92 3.78 5.22 2.44
N SER A 93 4.32 4.05 2.08
CA SER A 93 3.60 2.78 2.15
C SER A 93 3.07 2.51 3.57
N PHE A 94 3.90 2.79 4.58
CA PHE A 94 3.54 2.60 5.97
C PHE A 94 2.39 3.51 6.37
N CYS A 95 2.49 4.81 6.10
CA CYS A 95 1.41 5.76 6.40
C CYS A 95 0.10 5.36 5.72
N TYR A 96 0.15 4.97 4.43
CA TYR A 96 -1.04 4.51 3.70
C TYR A 96 -1.70 3.29 4.34
N SER A 97 -0.90 2.31 4.81
CA SER A 97 -1.41 1.11 5.49
C SER A 97 -2.10 1.40 6.82
N GLN A 98 -1.75 2.52 7.46
CA GLN A 98 -2.23 2.91 8.79
C GLN A 98 -3.44 3.85 8.72
N ILE A 99 -3.73 4.41 7.55
CA ILE A 99 -4.94 5.20 7.29
C ILE A 99 -6.12 4.24 7.10
N ASP A 100 -7.27 4.62 7.66
CA ASP A 100 -8.52 3.88 7.53
C ASP A 100 -8.97 3.77 6.08
N GLU A 101 -9.55 2.62 5.72
CA GLU A 101 -9.92 2.31 4.34
C GLU A 101 -10.92 3.31 3.74
N SER A 102 -11.82 3.86 4.57
CA SER A 102 -12.77 4.91 4.17
C SER A 102 -12.06 6.22 3.78
N GLU A 103 -10.88 6.48 4.32
CA GLU A 103 -10.13 7.72 4.12
C GLU A 103 -8.96 7.58 3.14
N ARG A 104 -8.54 6.36 2.80
CA ARG A 104 -7.42 6.08 1.86
C ARG A 104 -7.59 6.72 0.48
N ARG A 105 -8.81 7.06 0.07
CA ARG A 105 -9.08 7.76 -1.20
C ARG A 105 -8.68 9.24 -1.17
N LYS A 106 -8.50 9.82 0.01
CA LYS A 106 -8.10 11.23 0.18
C LYS A 106 -6.60 11.35 -0.05
N PRO A 107 -6.14 12.30 -0.88
CA PRO A 107 -4.72 12.56 -1.01
C PRO A 107 -4.16 13.11 0.30
N PHE A 108 -2.95 12.69 0.64
CA PHE A 108 -2.24 13.16 1.82
C PHE A 108 -0.79 13.50 1.50
N LYS A 109 -0.18 14.28 2.37
CA LYS A 109 1.23 14.67 2.32
C LYS A 109 1.90 14.39 3.66
N LEU A 110 3.17 14.03 3.59
CA LEU A 110 4.01 13.84 4.76
C LEU A 110 4.86 15.09 5.01
N ILE A 111 4.89 15.52 6.25
CA ILE A 111 5.62 16.72 6.69
C ILE A 111 6.54 16.34 7.83
N GLN A 112 7.83 16.56 7.67
CA GLN A 112 8.79 16.47 8.76
C GLN A 112 8.77 17.78 9.55
N ALA A 113 8.57 17.67 10.86
CA ALA A 113 8.61 18.82 11.75
C ALA A 113 10.05 19.15 12.14
N PHE A 114 10.44 20.42 11.99
CA PHE A 114 11.68 20.96 12.52
C PHE A 114 11.36 22.10 13.49
N PRO A 115 12.24 22.39 14.47
CA PRO A 115 12.11 23.60 15.27
C PRO A 115 12.13 24.85 14.37
N GLY A 116 11.00 25.54 14.26
CA GLY A 116 10.86 26.76 13.45
C GLY A 116 10.70 26.57 11.94
N ALA A 117 10.63 25.33 11.43
CA ALA A 117 10.46 25.06 10.00
C ALA A 117 9.74 23.72 9.76
N TYR A 118 9.34 23.47 8.52
CA TYR A 118 8.84 22.17 8.10
C TYR A 118 9.37 21.81 6.72
N LYS A 119 9.54 20.51 6.48
CA LYS A 119 9.94 19.97 5.18
C LYS A 119 8.85 19.03 4.70
N THR A 120 8.29 19.31 3.53
CA THR A 120 7.39 18.37 2.87
C THR A 120 8.21 17.25 2.24
N LEU A 121 7.83 16.01 2.48
CA LEU A 121 8.41 14.86 1.81
C LEU A 121 7.65 14.65 0.51
N HIS A 122 8.36 14.38 -0.58
CA HIS A 122 7.74 14.06 -1.87
C HIS A 122 7.68 12.55 -2.06
N TYR A 123 6.54 12.06 -2.53
CA TYR A 123 6.41 10.68 -2.99
C TYR A 123 7.29 10.47 -4.24
N GLY A 124 7.90 9.29 -4.37
CA GLY A 124 8.80 8.98 -5.48
C GLY A 124 10.26 9.37 -5.27
N SER A 125 10.61 10.06 -4.19
CA SER A 125 12.02 10.30 -3.84
C SER A 125 12.71 8.98 -3.50
N ASN A 126 13.82 8.68 -4.18
CA ASN A 126 14.64 7.49 -3.92
C ASN A 126 15.72 7.72 -2.84
N THR A 127 15.63 8.82 -2.11
CA THR A 127 16.51 9.12 -0.98
C THR A 127 16.29 8.14 0.17
N THR A 128 17.35 7.80 0.88
CA THR A 128 17.25 6.98 2.09
C THR A 128 16.79 7.79 3.31
N PHE A 129 16.40 7.13 4.39
CA PHE A 129 16.07 7.81 5.66
C PHE A 129 17.25 8.58 6.24
N ASP A 130 18.48 8.08 6.06
CA ASP A 130 19.70 8.77 6.48
C ASP A 130 19.92 10.06 5.67
N GLN A 131 19.91 9.95 4.33
CA GLN A 131 20.15 11.09 3.43
C GLN A 131 19.06 12.16 3.51
N SER A 132 17.82 11.75 3.76
CA SER A 132 16.69 12.68 3.85
C SER A 132 16.66 13.48 5.16
N GLY A 133 17.46 13.07 6.16
CA GLY A 133 17.47 13.62 7.51
C GLY A 133 16.27 13.17 8.35
N LEU A 134 15.56 12.11 7.95
CA LEU A 134 14.38 11.62 8.65
C LEU A 134 14.71 10.74 9.84
N ALA A 135 15.94 10.23 9.94
CA ALA A 135 16.33 9.34 11.02
C ALA A 135 15.96 9.93 12.40
N ASN A 136 15.21 9.16 13.19
CA ASN A 136 14.77 9.53 14.55
C ASN A 136 13.85 10.78 14.62
N SER A 137 13.23 11.17 13.51
CA SER A 137 12.37 12.36 13.43
C SER A 137 10.89 12.07 13.64
N LEU A 138 10.15 13.15 13.92
CA LEU A 138 8.69 13.19 13.91
C LEU A 138 8.18 13.61 12.53
N VAL A 139 7.32 12.78 11.95
CA VAL A 139 6.62 13.04 10.69
C VAL A 139 5.13 13.20 10.97
N SER A 140 4.49 14.16 10.32
CA SER A 140 3.04 14.35 10.38
C SER A 140 2.43 14.04 9.03
N VAL A 141 1.37 13.24 9.03
CA VAL A 141 0.50 13.00 7.89
C VAL A 141 -0.58 14.07 7.92
N THR A 142 -0.73 14.80 6.82
CA THR A 142 -1.76 15.83 6.68
C THR A 142 -2.50 15.63 5.37
N TRP A 143 -3.79 15.92 5.35
CA TRP A 143 -4.56 15.92 4.10
C TRP A 143 -4.01 16.99 3.16
N ALA A 144 -3.92 16.66 1.87
CA ALA A 144 -3.38 17.53 0.84
C ALA A 144 -4.46 18.47 0.29
#